data_AF-A0A2M7E331-F1
#
_entry.id   AF-A0A2M7E331-F1
#
_cell.length_a   1.000
_cell.length_b   1.000
_cell.length_c   1.000
_cell.angle_alpha   90.00
_cell.angle_beta   90.00
_cell.angle_gamma   90.00
#
_symmetry.space_group_name_H-M   'P 1'
#
loop_
_entity.id
_entity.type
_entity.pdbx_description
1 polymer ?
#
loop_
_entity_poly.entity_id
_entity_poly.type
_entity_poly.pdbx_seq_one_letter_code
_entity_poly.pdbx_strand_id
1 'polypeptide(L)'
;IMQKFVYDNMVKRFKLIDLDYKKQNYTKYFIYDLKPNKGIYNLKLIDKTSTTVSNLLRAFTHQPTPSIDEFVAVLENKIKLKLGLIIE
;
A
#
# COMPACT_ATOMS: atom_id res chain seq x y z
N ILE A 1 -3.68 11.84 -0.81
CA ILE A 1 -4.96 11.24 -0.33
C ILE A 1 -4.95 9.79 -0.78
N MET A 2 -5.19 8.81 0.10
CA MET A 2 -5.14 7.38 -0.23
C MET A 2 -6.19 6.60 0.56
N GLN A 3 -6.70 5.50 0.01
CA GLN A 3 -7.47 4.53 0.79
C GLN A 3 -6.55 3.71 1.70
N LYS A 4 -7.05 3.30 2.88
CA LYS A 4 -6.29 2.54 3.88
C LYS A 4 -5.57 1.34 3.28
N PHE A 5 -6.28 0.50 2.53
CA PHE A 5 -5.71 -0.71 1.93
C PHE A 5 -4.52 -0.40 1.00
N VAL A 6 -4.66 0.65 0.16
CA VAL A 6 -3.60 1.05 -0.78
C VAL A 6 -2.40 1.61 -0.02
N TYR A 7 -2.65 2.41 1.02
CA TYR A 7 -1.60 2.97 1.87
C TYR A 7 -0.83 1.87 2.61
N ASP A 8 -1.54 0.94 3.27
CA ASP A 8 -0.93 -0.16 4.01
C ASP A 8 -0.07 -1.05 3.10
N ASN A 9 -0.53 -1.32 1.87
CA ASN A 9 0.25 -2.04 0.87
C ASN A 9 1.51 -1.28 0.47
N MET A 10 1.42 0.03 0.19
CA MET A 10 2.58 0.85 -0.13
C MET A 10 3.62 0.84 1.00
N VAL A 11 3.19 1.06 2.25
CA VAL A 11 4.07 1.04 3.43
C VAL A 11 4.77 -0.30 3.56
N LYS A 12 4.02 -1.41 3.44
CA LYS A 12 4.56 -2.76 3.52
C LYS A 12 5.54 -3.05 2.38
N ARG A 13 5.15 -2.76 1.13
CA ARG A 13 5.95 -3.06 -0.06
C ARG A 13 7.29 -2.34 0.00
N PHE A 14 7.27 -1.04 0.28
CA PHE A 14 8.47 -0.22 0.27
C PHE A 14 9.17 -0.12 1.63
N LYS A 15 8.71 -0.88 2.63
CA LYS A 15 9.24 -0.87 4.01
C LYS A 15 9.41 0.55 4.55
N LEU A 16 8.40 1.40 4.33
CA LEU A 16 8.44 2.80 4.77
C LEU A 16 8.41 2.85 6.31
N ILE A 17 9.34 3.60 6.89
CA ILE A 17 9.46 3.82 8.34
C ILE A 17 9.35 5.32 8.65
N ASP A 18 9.32 5.70 9.93
CA ASP A 18 9.32 7.11 10.37
C ASP A 18 8.18 7.96 9.78
N LEU A 19 6.95 7.40 9.78
CA LEU A 19 5.79 7.96 9.08
C LEU A 19 4.92 8.89 9.94
N ASP A 20 5.32 9.19 11.17
CA ASP A 20 4.57 10.07 12.05
C ASP A 20 4.27 11.40 11.37
N TYR A 21 3.06 11.92 11.60
CA TYR A 21 2.67 13.18 11.00
C TYR A 21 3.45 14.36 11.57
N LYS A 22 4.19 15.04 10.71
CA LYS A 22 5.00 16.23 11.01
C LYS A 22 4.61 17.33 10.03
N LYS A 23 4.19 18.48 10.54
CA LYS A 23 3.68 19.60 9.71
C LYS A 23 4.72 20.09 8.71
N GLN A 24 6.00 20.02 9.09
CA GLN A 24 7.17 20.40 8.30
C GLN A 24 7.53 19.44 7.16
N ASN A 25 7.05 18.19 7.21
CA ASN A 25 7.30 17.24 6.13
C ASN A 25 6.53 17.67 4.87
N TYR A 26 7.18 17.57 3.71
CA TYR A 26 6.59 17.97 2.43
C TYR A 26 5.57 16.95 1.92
N THR A 27 5.84 15.66 2.09
CA THR A 27 4.93 14.60 1.67
C THR A 27 4.00 14.22 2.81
N LYS A 28 2.69 14.43 2.61
CA LYS A 28 1.63 14.13 3.58
C LYS A 28 0.63 13.16 2.99
N TYR A 29 0.31 12.10 3.73
CA TYR A 29 -0.73 11.16 3.38
C TYR A 29 -1.93 11.39 4.27
N PHE A 30 -3.07 11.65 3.64
CA PHE A 30 -4.38 11.66 4.28
C PHE A 30 -5.05 10.34 3.91
N ILE A 31 -5.24 9.49 4.91
CA ILE A 31 -5.65 8.10 4.74
C ILE A 31 -7.13 8.02 5.06
N TYR A 32 -7.91 7.51 4.09
CA TYR A 32 -9.35 7.40 4.18
C TYR A 32 -9.79 5.95 4.15
N ASP A 33 -10.94 5.69 4.76
CA ASP A 33 -11.64 4.43 4.63
C ASP A 33 -13.13 4.67 4.39
N LEU A 34 -13.81 3.66 3.88
CA LEU A 34 -15.24 3.71 3.63
C LEU A 34 -16.00 3.42 4.93
N LYS A 35 -16.92 4.32 5.28
CA LYS A 35 -17.86 4.11 6.38
C LYS A 35 -19.28 4.02 5.83
N PRO A 36 -20.04 2.96 6.17
CA PRO A 36 -21.42 2.84 5.75
C PRO A 36 -22.24 3.97 6.37
N ASN A 37 -23.12 4.56 5.57
CA ASN A 37 -24.05 5.60 5.97
C ASN A 37 -25.34 5.46 5.15
N LYS A 38 -26.40 4.93 5.76
CA LYS A 38 -27.75 4.83 5.17
C LYS A 38 -27.77 4.26 3.74
N GLY A 39 -27.06 3.15 3.50
CA GLY A 39 -27.05 2.45 2.21
C GLY A 39 -26.03 2.96 1.19
N ILE A 40 -25.28 4.02 1.51
CA ILE A 40 -24.11 4.46 0.73
C ILE A 40 -22.84 4.41 1.58
N TYR A 41 -21.68 4.40 0.95
CA TYR A 41 -20.39 4.45 1.64
C TYR A 41 -19.75 5.82 1.49
N ASN A 42 -19.44 6.45 2.61
CA ASN A 42 -18.77 7.75 2.64
C ASN A 42 -17.29 7.58 2.97
N LEU A 43 -16.45 8.40 2.35
CA LEU A 43 -15.04 8.50 2.73
C LEU A 43 -14.94 9.16 4.11
N LYS A 44 -14.31 8.46 5.06
CA LYS A 44 -13.93 8.99 6.36
C LYS A 44 -12.42 9.04 6.46
N LEU A 45 -11.89 10.21 6.85
CA LEU A 45 -10.48 10.32 7.21
C LEU A 45 -10.24 9.48 8.47
N ILE A 46 -9.32 8.53 8.38
CA ILE A 46 -8.99 7.63 9.50
C ILE A 46 -7.64 7.98 10.12
N ASP A 47 -6.70 8.49 9.32
CA ASP A 47 -5.34 8.74 9.78
C ASP A 47 -4.61 9.75 8.89
N LYS A 48 -3.54 10.32 9.42
CA LYS A 48 -2.61 11.21 8.73
C LYS A 48 -1.19 10.77 9.04
N THR A 49 -0.39 10.64 8.00
CA THR A 49 1.04 10.34 8.12
C THR A 49 1.83 11.28 7.24
N SER A 50 3.14 11.35 7.45
CA SER A 50 4.01 12.18 6.63
C SER A 50 5.39 11.58 6.49
N THR A 51 6.13 11.95 5.45
CA THR A 51 7.46 11.42 5.22
C THR A 51 8.38 12.46 4.57
N THR A 52 9.69 12.21 4.64
CA THR A 52 10.72 13.04 3.99
C THR A 52 11.06 12.49 2.60
N VAL A 53 11.62 13.36 1.76
CA VAL A 53 12.14 12.96 0.44
C VAL A 53 13.22 11.90 0.57
N SER A 54 14.12 12.03 1.56
CA SER A 54 15.18 11.05 1.82
C SER A 54 14.62 9.66 2.15
N ASN A 55 13.57 9.60 2.98
CA ASN A 55 12.94 8.33 3.33
C ASN A 55 12.29 7.65 2.11
N LEU A 56 11.65 8.43 1.23
CA LEU A 56 11.10 7.92 -0.04
C LEU A 56 12.20 7.43 -0.98
N LEU A 57 13.26 8.22 -1.17
CA LEU A 57 14.39 7.83 -2.01
C LEU A 57 15.03 6.54 -1.52
N ARG A 58 15.27 6.41 -0.21
CA ARG A 58 15.77 5.16 0.39
C ARG A 58 14.84 3.98 0.09
N ALA A 59 13.54 4.16 0.30
CA ALA A 59 12.55 3.11 0.11
C ALA A 59 12.44 2.64 -1.36
N PHE A 60 12.56 3.55 -2.32
CA PHE A 60 12.47 3.21 -3.75
C PHE A 60 13.78 2.72 -4.36
N THR A 61 14.93 3.14 -3.82
CA THR A 61 16.25 2.70 -4.30
C THR A 61 16.64 1.32 -3.80
N HIS A 62 16.18 0.93 -2.61
CA HIS A 62 16.53 -0.37 -2.01
C HIS A 62 15.65 -1.53 -2.48
N GLN A 63 14.67 -1.29 -3.35
CA GLN A 63 13.81 -2.32 -3.91
C GLN A 63 14.29 -2.63 -5.32
N PRO A 64 15.12 -3.69 -5.52
CA PRO A 64 15.43 -4.13 -6.86
C PRO A 64 14.14 -4.54 -7.56
N THR A 65 14.06 -4.27 -8.86
CA THR A 65 13.06 -4.91 -9.71
C THR A 65 13.22 -6.42 -9.51
N PRO A 66 12.15 -7.16 -9.15
CA PRO A 66 12.26 -8.61 -9.00
C PRO A 66 12.77 -9.23 -10.30
N SER A 67 13.49 -10.35 -10.19
CA SER A 67 13.93 -11.05 -11.39
C SER A 67 12.71 -11.54 -12.20
N ILE A 68 12.93 -11.77 -13.50
CA ILE A 68 11.88 -12.34 -14.35
C ILE A 68 11.42 -13.69 -13.78
N ASP A 69 12.34 -14.50 -13.27
CA ASP A 69 12.02 -15.81 -12.68
C ASP A 69 11.16 -15.70 -11.42
N GLU A 70 11.48 -14.79 -10.50
CA GLU A 70 10.66 -14.53 -9.31
C GLU A 70 9.26 -14.03 -9.72
N PHE A 71 9.19 -13.16 -10.72
CA PHE A 71 7.93 -12.67 -11.24
C PHE A 71 7.06 -13.80 -11.82
N VAL A 72 7.65 -14.65 -12.67
CA VAL A 72 6.95 -15.80 -13.28
C VAL A 72 6.49 -16.77 -12.20
N ALA A 73 7.32 -17.09 -11.21
CA ALA A 73 6.94 -17.99 -10.12
C ALA A 73 5.75 -17.47 -9.29
N VAL A 74 5.73 -16.16 -8.97
CA VAL A 74 4.61 -15.54 -8.26
C VAL A 74 3.35 -15.54 -9.13
N LEU A 75 3.48 -15.29 -10.44
CA LEU A 75 2.36 -15.31 -11.37
C LEU A 75 1.74 -16.70 -11.47
N GLU A 76 2.55 -17.74 -11.66
CA GLU A 76 2.11 -19.13 -11.71
C GLU A 76 1.41 -19.56 -10.43
N ASN A 77 1.96 -19.21 -9.27
CA ASN A 77 1.34 -19.51 -7.97
C ASN A 77 -0.04 -18.86 -7.84
N LYS A 78 -0.21 -17.63 -8.31
CA LYS A 78 -1.53 -16.95 -8.31
C LYS A 78 -2.52 -17.61 -9.27
N ILE A 79 -2.06 -18.07 -10.44
CA ILE A 79 -2.91 -18.80 -11.40
C ILE A 79 -3.34 -20.14 -10.78
N LYS A 80 -2.41 -20.91 -10.20
CA LYS A 80 -2.69 -22.19 -9.54
C LYS A 80 -3.66 -22.04 -8.37
N LEU A 81 -3.47 -21.02 -7.51
CA LEU A 81 -4.40 -20.71 -6.41
C LEU A 81 -5.82 -20.44 -6.93
N LYS A 82 -5.96 -19.71 -8.04
CA LYS A 82 -7.28 -19.46 -8.65
C LYS A 82 -7.92 -20.73 -9.20
N LEU A 83 -7.13 -21.61 -9.82
CA LEU A 83 -7.63 -22.89 -10.35
C LEU A 83 -8.01 -23.87 -9.23
N GLY A 84 -7.25 -23.89 -8.13
CA GLY A 84 -7.54 -24.72 -6.96
C GLY A 84 -8.72 -24.22 -6.10
N LEU A 85 -9.15 -22.96 -6.30
CA LEU A 85 -10.36 -22.40 -5.70
C LEU A 85 -11.63 -22.65 -6.55
N ILE A 86 -11.52 -23.32 -7.71
CA ILE A 86 -12.67 -23.80 -8.49
C ILE A 86 -13.15 -25.16 -7.95
N ILE A 87 -13.37 -25.24 -6.64
CA ILE A 87 -14.09 -26.36 -6.02
C ILE A 87 -15.45 -25.80 -5.58
N GLU A 88 -16.49 -26.42 -6.13
CA GLU A 88 -17.95 -26.16 -6.05
C GLU A 88 -18.48 -25.30 -4.89
#